data_AF-A0A5S4THL5-F1
#
_entry.id   AF-A0A5S4THL5-F1
#
_cell.length_a   1.000
_cell.length_b   1.000
_cell.length_c   1.000
_cell.angle_alpha   90.00
_cell.angle_beta   90.00
_cell.angle_gamma   90.00
#
_symmetry.space_group_name_H-M   'P 1'
#
loop_
_entity.id
_entity.type
_entity.pdbx_description
1 polymer ?
#
loop_
_entity_poly.entity_id
_entity_poly.type
_entity_poly.pdbx_seq_one_letter_code
_entity_poly.pdbx_strand_id
1 'polypeptide(L)'
;IRALDQVSRASDLSCAPSIEKGNAANHAVGLGAMNLHGFLATNHLYYDSEEAVDFTDLFFHTMAYHAFKASCQLAKEKGAFADFERSTYADGSYFKQYVIEDAKPKTKRIAALLKSYGFQLPTVADWKALVRDIQTYGLANAHLLAVAPTGSISYLSSCTPSLQPVVAPVEVRKEGNLGRIYVPAYQINQENYAYYERGAYEMGPEPIIKIVAAAQKHVDQAISLTLFMTDQATTRDLNRSYIQ
;
A
#
# COMPACT_ATOMS: atom_id res chain seq x y z
N ILE A 1 8.14 8.36 5.46
CA ILE A 1 9.53 7.82 5.54
C ILE A 1 10.32 8.45 6.68
N ARG A 2 10.69 9.74 6.65
CA ARG A 2 11.51 10.38 7.71
C ARG A 2 11.01 10.14 9.14
N ALA A 3 9.71 10.26 9.37
CA ALA A 3 9.13 9.99 10.70
C ALA A 3 9.32 8.52 11.15
N LEU A 4 9.16 7.56 10.24
CA LEU A 4 9.38 6.14 10.53
C LEU A 4 10.87 5.83 10.75
N ASP A 5 11.76 6.43 9.95
CA ASP A 5 13.22 6.34 10.14
C ASP A 5 13.63 6.86 11.53
N GLN A 6 13.02 7.96 11.98
CA GLN A 6 13.28 8.51 13.30
C GLN A 6 12.85 7.54 14.42
N VAL A 7 11.71 6.86 14.28
CA VAL A 7 11.28 5.84 15.24
C VAL A 7 12.29 4.69 15.30
N SER A 8 12.72 4.17 14.14
CA SER A 8 13.76 3.14 14.05
C SER A 8 15.04 3.55 14.78
N ARG A 9 15.53 4.77 14.53
CA ARG A 9 16.80 5.26 15.11
C ARG A 9 16.73 5.63 16.58
N ALA A 10 15.56 6.03 17.08
CA ALA A 10 15.37 6.43 18.46
C ALA A 10 14.94 5.26 19.38
N SER A 11 14.70 4.08 18.83
CA SER A 11 14.26 2.91 19.60
C SER A 11 15.41 2.34 20.44
N ASP A 12 15.19 2.21 21.76
CA ASP A 12 16.05 1.43 22.65
C ASP A 12 15.65 -0.05 22.57
N LEU A 13 16.58 -0.88 22.11
CA LEU A 13 16.40 -2.30 21.85
C LEU A 13 17.42 -3.16 22.62
N SER A 14 18.06 -2.59 23.64
CA SER A 14 19.14 -3.20 24.42
C SER A 14 18.77 -4.54 25.09
N CYS A 15 17.48 -4.77 25.34
CA CYS A 15 16.98 -6.04 25.88
C CYS A 15 17.04 -7.21 24.87
N ALA A 16 17.23 -6.93 23.58
CA ALA A 16 17.28 -7.92 22.51
C ALA A 16 18.42 -7.61 21.52
N PRO A 17 19.67 -8.00 21.83
CA PRO A 17 20.86 -7.59 21.06
C PRO A 17 20.82 -7.94 19.57
N SER A 18 20.16 -9.05 19.19
CA SER A 18 19.97 -9.41 17.78
C SER A 18 19.03 -8.45 17.04
N ILE A 19 17.97 -7.99 17.73
CA ILE A 19 17.00 -7.02 17.18
C ILE A 19 17.63 -5.64 17.08
N GLU A 20 18.38 -5.22 18.11
CA GLU A 20 19.14 -3.98 18.09
C GLU A 20 20.13 -3.94 16.91
N LYS A 21 20.94 -5.00 16.75
CA LYS A 21 21.88 -5.12 15.64
C LYS A 21 21.17 -5.11 14.28
N GLY A 22 20.06 -5.82 14.15
CA GLY A 22 19.26 -5.84 12.92
C GLY A 22 18.67 -4.47 12.57
N ASN A 23 18.12 -3.77 13.56
CA ASN A 23 17.57 -2.42 13.38
C ASN A 23 18.67 -1.40 13.04
N ALA A 24 19.82 -1.46 13.71
CA ALA A 24 20.96 -0.58 13.45
C ALA A 24 21.59 -0.81 12.07
N ALA A 25 21.60 -2.05 11.58
CA ALA A 25 22.12 -2.40 10.26
C ALA A 25 21.17 -1.98 9.13
N ASN A 26 19.86 -2.24 9.31
CA ASN A 26 18.91 -2.14 8.20
C ASN A 26 18.09 -0.85 8.20
N HIS A 27 17.80 -0.31 9.38
CA HIS A 27 16.82 0.77 9.57
C HIS A 27 15.52 0.55 8.78
N ALA A 28 15.04 -0.69 8.72
CA ALA A 28 13.88 -1.06 7.93
C ALA A 28 12.60 -0.37 8.46
N VAL A 29 11.77 0.11 7.55
CA VAL A 29 10.49 0.76 7.87
C VAL A 29 9.35 0.17 7.04
N GLY A 30 8.11 0.38 7.47
CA GLY A 30 6.92 -0.08 6.75
C GLY A 30 5.91 1.03 6.58
N LEU A 31 6.00 1.78 5.47
CA LEU A 31 4.98 2.73 5.07
C LEU A 31 3.88 1.99 4.30
N GLY A 32 2.66 2.04 4.83
CA GLY A 32 1.47 1.49 4.19
C GLY A 32 0.52 2.56 3.68
N ALA A 33 -0.61 2.12 3.14
CA ALA A 33 -1.74 2.95 2.77
C ALA A 33 -3.04 2.35 3.34
N MET A 34 -4.03 3.21 3.54
CA MET A 34 -5.38 2.82 3.94
C MET A 34 -6.40 3.70 3.21
N ASN A 35 -7.69 3.42 3.39
CA ASN A 35 -8.80 4.14 2.76
C ASN A 35 -8.98 3.91 1.26
N LEU A 36 -8.48 2.80 0.69
CA LEU A 36 -8.61 2.57 -0.76
C LEU A 36 -10.08 2.48 -1.17
N HIS A 37 -10.86 1.59 -0.55
CA HIS A 37 -12.28 1.45 -0.89
C HIS A 37 -13.05 2.77 -0.64
N GLY A 38 -12.68 3.47 0.43
CA GLY A 38 -13.24 4.78 0.74
C GLY A 38 -13.03 5.81 -0.36
N PHE A 39 -11.79 5.90 -0.85
CA PHE A 39 -11.43 6.77 -1.96
C PHE A 39 -12.13 6.38 -3.26
N LEU A 40 -12.21 5.08 -3.57
CA LEU A 40 -12.88 4.60 -4.77
C LEU A 40 -14.37 4.97 -4.75
N ALA A 41 -15.07 4.67 -3.65
CA ALA A 41 -16.50 4.92 -3.52
C ALA A 41 -16.85 6.42 -3.59
N THR A 42 -16.08 7.30 -2.94
CA THR A 42 -16.33 8.75 -3.01
C THR A 42 -16.03 9.36 -4.38
N ASN A 43 -15.24 8.68 -5.21
CA ASN A 43 -15.03 9.03 -6.63
C ASN A 43 -15.91 8.19 -7.58
N HIS A 44 -16.92 7.50 -7.03
CA HIS A 44 -17.90 6.71 -7.77
C HIS A 44 -17.29 5.56 -8.59
N LEU A 45 -16.23 4.94 -8.06
CA LEU A 45 -15.55 3.78 -8.65
C LEU A 45 -15.90 2.52 -7.86
N TYR A 46 -16.30 1.47 -8.57
CA TYR A 46 -16.47 0.16 -7.96
C TYR A 46 -15.11 -0.46 -7.65
N TYR A 47 -14.98 -1.08 -6.48
CA TYR A 47 -13.75 -1.73 -6.07
C TYR A 47 -13.32 -2.87 -7.00
N ASP A 48 -14.26 -3.60 -7.57
CA ASP A 48 -14.03 -4.71 -8.49
C ASP A 48 -13.90 -4.30 -9.97
N SER A 49 -13.74 -3.00 -10.23
CA SER A 49 -13.52 -2.47 -11.58
C SER A 49 -12.05 -2.48 -11.98
N GLU A 50 -11.81 -2.54 -13.29
CA GLU A 50 -10.48 -2.32 -13.88
C GLU A 50 -9.94 -0.91 -13.55
N GLU A 51 -10.82 0.07 -13.33
CA GLU A 51 -10.46 1.43 -12.94
C GLU A 51 -9.83 1.47 -11.53
N ALA A 52 -10.34 0.66 -10.60
CA ALA A 52 -9.76 0.53 -9.27
C ALA A 52 -8.37 -0.10 -9.31
N VAL A 53 -8.17 -1.11 -10.15
CA VAL A 53 -6.86 -1.75 -10.37
C VAL A 53 -5.86 -0.77 -11.01
N ASP A 54 -6.30 -0.03 -12.03
CA ASP A 54 -5.50 1.00 -12.73
C ASP A 54 -5.07 2.13 -11.78
N PHE A 55 -6.00 2.65 -10.97
CA PHE A 55 -5.67 3.64 -9.94
C PHE A 55 -4.66 3.10 -8.91
N THR A 56 -4.89 1.87 -8.42
CA THR A 56 -4.04 1.27 -7.40
C THR A 56 -2.60 1.10 -7.90
N ASP A 57 -2.41 0.60 -9.12
CA ASP A 57 -1.10 0.45 -9.78
C ASP A 57 -0.35 1.80 -9.80
N LEU A 58 -1.00 2.84 -10.33
CA LEU A 58 -0.41 4.18 -10.47
C LEU A 58 -0.14 4.89 -9.14
N PHE A 59 -1.04 4.73 -8.16
CA PHE A 59 -0.86 5.29 -6.83
C PHE A 59 0.36 4.67 -6.14
N PHE A 60 0.47 3.35 -6.16
CA PHE A 60 1.58 2.64 -5.55
C PHE A 60 2.90 2.83 -6.31
N HIS A 61 2.87 2.92 -7.63
CA HIS A 61 4.02 3.33 -8.44
C HIS A 61 4.61 4.67 -7.98
N THR A 62 3.73 5.67 -7.78
CA THR A 62 4.12 7.01 -7.36
C THR A 62 4.57 7.04 -5.90
N MET A 63 3.88 6.31 -5.03
CA MET A 63 4.26 6.16 -3.62
C MET A 63 5.65 5.53 -3.49
N ALA A 64 5.97 4.50 -4.28
CA ALA A 64 7.29 3.88 -4.33
C ALA A 64 8.37 4.88 -4.74
N TYR A 65 8.16 5.64 -5.83
CA TYR A 65 9.10 6.68 -6.26
C TYR A 65 9.45 7.64 -5.12
N HIS A 66 8.43 8.19 -4.46
CA HIS A 66 8.66 9.14 -3.38
C HIS A 66 9.27 8.50 -2.13
N ALA A 67 8.95 7.23 -1.83
CA ALA A 67 9.55 6.51 -0.71
C ALA A 67 11.05 6.28 -0.93
N PHE A 68 11.45 5.77 -2.10
CA PHE A 68 12.86 5.57 -2.45
C PHE A 68 13.62 6.89 -2.53
N LYS A 69 13.01 7.94 -3.10
CA LYS A 69 13.59 9.29 -3.12
C LYS A 69 13.85 9.84 -1.73
N ALA A 70 12.90 9.68 -0.80
CA ALA A 70 13.08 10.12 0.59
C ALA A 70 14.16 9.32 1.32
N SER A 71 14.26 8.01 1.09
CA SER A 71 15.31 7.16 1.66
C SER A 71 16.69 7.49 1.10
N CYS A 72 16.80 7.78 -0.19
CA CYS A 72 18.04 8.24 -0.81
C CYS A 72 18.50 9.60 -0.25
N GLN A 73 17.57 10.54 -0.04
CA GLN A 73 17.87 11.80 0.63
C GLN A 73 18.37 11.58 2.07
N LEU A 74 17.74 10.67 2.82
CA LEU A 74 18.23 10.29 4.14
C LEU A 74 19.62 9.66 4.08
N ALA A 75 19.95 8.91 3.02
CA ALA A 75 21.27 8.30 2.86
C ALA A 75 22.36 9.36 2.68
N LYS A 76 22.07 10.45 1.96
CA LYS A 76 22.96 11.62 1.85
C LYS A 76 23.25 12.27 3.22
N GLU A 77 22.28 12.22 4.14
CA GLU A 77 22.38 12.84 5.47
C GLU A 77 23.01 11.91 6.52
N LYS A 78 22.69 10.61 6.48
CA LYS A 78 22.94 9.65 7.57
C LYS A 78 23.72 8.40 7.14
N GLY A 79 24.04 8.27 5.86
CA GLY A 79 24.64 7.07 5.28
C GLY A 79 23.60 6.02 4.86
N ALA A 80 24.05 5.09 4.02
CA ALA A 80 23.24 3.98 3.55
C ALA A 80 23.09 2.88 4.62
N PHE A 81 22.09 2.00 4.46
CA PHE A 81 21.97 0.79 5.27
C PHE A 81 23.16 -0.16 5.03
N ALA A 82 23.43 -1.03 6.00
CA ALA A 82 24.55 -1.96 5.97
C ALA A 82 24.47 -2.92 4.76
N ASP A 83 25.60 -3.20 4.14
CA ASP A 83 25.68 -4.07 2.95
C ASP A 83 24.84 -3.61 1.74
N PHE A 84 24.50 -2.31 1.64
CA PHE A 84 23.80 -1.73 0.48
C PHE A 84 24.40 -2.18 -0.87
N GLU A 85 25.73 -2.21 -0.98
CA GLU A 85 26.47 -2.60 -2.20
C GLU A 85 26.17 -4.03 -2.68
N ARG A 86 25.64 -4.91 -1.82
CA ARG A 86 25.25 -6.28 -2.17
C ARG A 86 23.79 -6.41 -2.59
N SER A 87 23.03 -5.32 -2.55
CA SER A 87 21.60 -5.32 -2.84
C SER A 87 21.30 -5.14 -4.33
N THR A 88 20.11 -5.56 -4.74
CA THR A 88 19.56 -5.27 -6.08
C THR A 88 19.24 -3.78 -6.29
N TYR A 89 19.31 -2.96 -5.22
CA TYR A 89 19.20 -1.51 -5.34
C TYR A 89 20.51 -0.90 -5.84
N ALA A 90 21.67 -1.41 -5.39
CA ALA A 90 22.98 -0.93 -5.80
C ALA A 90 23.28 -1.26 -7.28
N ASP A 91 22.97 -2.47 -7.73
CA ASP A 91 23.13 -2.84 -9.15
C ASP A 91 22.03 -2.26 -10.06
N GLY A 92 21.00 -1.63 -9.48
CA GLY A 92 19.88 -1.02 -10.17
C GLY A 92 18.85 -2.00 -10.74
N SER A 93 19.04 -3.31 -10.59
CA SER A 93 18.19 -4.34 -11.17
C SER A 93 16.77 -4.33 -10.61
N TYR A 94 16.60 -3.93 -9.35
CA TYR A 94 15.28 -3.73 -8.72
C TYR A 94 14.41 -2.73 -9.49
N PHE A 95 15.04 -1.69 -10.07
CA PHE A 95 14.32 -0.58 -10.69
C PHE A 95 14.04 -0.78 -12.19
N LYS A 96 14.40 -1.95 -12.76
CA LYS A 96 14.24 -2.23 -14.21
C LYS A 96 12.85 -1.91 -14.72
N GLN A 97 11.80 -2.30 -13.99
CA GLN A 97 10.41 -2.04 -14.40
C GLN A 97 10.06 -0.55 -14.53
N TYR A 98 10.73 0.34 -13.80
CA TYR A 98 10.43 1.78 -13.76
C TYR A 98 11.19 2.59 -14.82
N VAL A 99 12.19 2.01 -15.49
CA VAL A 99 13.08 2.73 -16.43
C VAL A 99 12.86 2.35 -17.90
N ILE A 100 11.86 1.51 -18.17
CA ILE A 100 11.51 1.00 -19.51
C ILE A 100 10.50 1.92 -20.20
N GLU A 101 9.32 2.09 -19.62
CA GLU A 101 8.22 2.89 -20.17
C GLU A 101 7.57 3.73 -19.08
N ASP A 102 7.07 4.91 -19.45
CA ASP A 102 6.32 5.77 -18.55
C ASP A 102 5.02 5.10 -18.09
N ALA A 103 4.78 5.13 -16.78
CA ALA A 103 3.50 4.72 -16.23
C ALA A 103 2.41 5.67 -16.73
N LYS A 104 1.31 5.11 -17.24
CA LYS A 104 0.18 5.87 -17.77
C LYS A 104 -1.14 5.21 -17.41
N PRO A 105 -2.21 5.98 -17.18
CA PRO A 105 -3.55 5.45 -16.98
C PRO A 105 -3.99 4.59 -18.16
N LYS A 106 -4.46 3.38 -17.85
CA LYS A 106 -5.07 2.48 -18.83
C LYS A 106 -6.49 2.91 -19.18
N THR A 107 -7.17 3.58 -18.26
CA THR A 107 -8.55 4.03 -18.41
C THR A 107 -8.64 5.55 -18.53
N LYS A 108 -9.55 6.04 -19.38
CA LYS A 108 -9.78 7.48 -19.57
C LYS A 108 -10.28 8.15 -18.28
N ARG A 109 -11.07 7.42 -17.49
CA ARG A 109 -11.62 7.92 -16.23
C ARG A 109 -10.54 8.15 -15.19
N ILE A 110 -9.61 7.21 -15.00
CA ILE A 110 -8.48 7.41 -14.10
C ILE A 110 -7.55 8.52 -14.60
N ALA A 111 -7.34 8.66 -15.90
CA ALA A 111 -6.60 9.81 -16.44
C ALA A 111 -7.23 11.16 -16.05
N ALA A 112 -8.55 11.29 -16.18
CA ALA A 112 -9.27 12.49 -15.78
C ALA A 112 -9.22 12.71 -14.26
N LEU A 113 -9.37 11.64 -13.47
CA LEU A 113 -9.33 11.67 -12.03
C LEU A 113 -7.96 12.14 -11.51
N LEU A 114 -6.87 11.52 -11.96
CA LEU A 114 -5.53 11.92 -11.54
C LEU A 114 -5.26 13.38 -11.89
N LYS A 115 -5.73 13.84 -13.06
CA LYS A 115 -5.63 15.25 -13.45
C LYS A 115 -6.42 16.17 -12.51
N SER A 116 -7.62 15.81 -12.08
CA SER A 116 -8.42 16.66 -11.17
C SER A 116 -7.78 16.80 -9.79
N TYR A 117 -7.05 15.78 -9.33
CA TYR A 117 -6.26 15.85 -8.09
C TYR A 117 -4.88 16.49 -8.26
N GLY A 118 -4.50 16.91 -9.47
CA GLY A 118 -3.15 17.39 -9.75
C GLY A 118 -2.07 16.33 -9.51
N PHE A 119 -2.43 15.05 -9.60
CA PHE A 119 -1.56 13.93 -9.32
C PHE A 119 -0.57 13.72 -10.45
N GLN A 120 0.72 13.89 -10.15
CA GLN A 120 1.80 13.79 -11.14
C GLN A 120 2.48 12.42 -11.03
N LEU A 121 2.49 11.71 -12.15
CA LEU A 121 3.21 10.44 -12.26
C LEU A 121 4.70 10.72 -12.49
N PRO A 122 5.60 10.04 -11.78
CA PRO A 122 7.03 10.12 -12.05
C PRO A 122 7.33 9.50 -13.42
N THR A 123 8.14 10.19 -14.21
CA THR A 123 8.54 9.73 -15.55
C THR A 123 9.70 8.75 -15.47
N VAL A 124 9.97 8.03 -16.56
CA VAL A 124 11.18 7.23 -16.75
C VAL A 124 12.44 8.08 -16.56
N ALA A 125 12.41 9.35 -16.95
CA ALA A 125 13.54 10.26 -16.72
C ALA A 125 13.75 10.52 -15.22
N ASP A 126 12.67 10.74 -14.47
CA ASP A 126 12.71 10.92 -13.01
C ASP A 126 13.23 9.66 -12.31
N TRP A 127 12.78 8.48 -12.75
CA TRP A 127 13.25 7.20 -12.24
C TRP A 127 14.72 6.96 -12.57
N LYS A 128 15.16 7.23 -13.80
CA LYS A 128 16.58 7.12 -14.19
C LYS A 128 17.46 8.06 -13.37
N ALA A 129 17.00 9.28 -13.11
CA ALA A 129 17.71 10.21 -12.23
C ALA A 129 17.78 9.68 -10.79
N LEU A 130 16.67 9.17 -10.26
CA LEU A 130 16.62 8.58 -8.92
C LEU A 130 17.53 7.35 -8.81
N VAL A 131 17.56 6.46 -9.81
CA VAL A 131 18.43 5.28 -9.81
C VAL A 131 19.90 5.69 -9.75
N ARG A 132 20.32 6.70 -10.52
CA ARG A 132 21.70 7.22 -10.46
C ARG A 132 22.04 7.76 -9.07
N ASP A 133 21.11 8.50 -8.48
CA ASP A 133 21.25 9.00 -7.11
C ASP A 133 21.38 7.85 -6.11
N ILE A 134 20.52 6.83 -6.20
CA ILE A 134 20.58 5.65 -5.33
C ILE A 134 21.91 4.91 -5.49
N GLN A 135 22.43 4.76 -6.70
CA GLN A 135 23.73 4.13 -6.95
C GLN A 135 24.90 4.96 -6.40
N THR A 136 24.74 6.28 -6.32
CA THR A 136 25.79 7.19 -5.85
C THR A 136 25.79 7.33 -4.31
N TYR A 137 24.61 7.43 -3.71
CA TYR A 137 24.43 7.81 -2.30
C TYR A 137 23.86 6.69 -1.44
N GLY A 138 23.29 5.66 -2.05
CA GLY A 138 22.61 4.57 -1.38
C GLY A 138 21.19 4.90 -0.92
N LEU A 139 20.66 4.01 -0.09
CA LEU A 139 19.37 4.13 0.61
C LEU A 139 19.61 4.02 2.11
N ALA A 140 18.96 4.86 2.91
CA ALA A 140 19.11 4.83 4.38
C ALA A 140 18.38 3.65 5.03
N ASN A 141 17.36 3.13 4.36
CA ASN A 141 16.48 2.07 4.87
C ASN A 141 16.51 0.88 3.91
N ALA A 142 16.74 -0.33 4.43
CA ALA A 142 16.79 -1.57 3.65
C ALA A 142 15.41 -1.97 3.09
N HIS A 143 14.35 -1.61 3.81
CA HIS A 143 12.96 -1.81 3.40
C HIS A 143 12.12 -0.57 3.70
N LEU A 144 11.13 -0.28 2.86
CA LEU A 144 10.38 0.98 2.88
C LEU A 144 8.87 0.83 2.98
N LEU A 145 8.26 -0.02 2.16
CA LEU A 145 6.82 -0.13 1.99
C LEU A 145 6.33 -1.46 2.53
N ALA A 146 5.32 -1.41 3.39
CA ALA A 146 4.59 -2.57 3.89
C ALA A 146 3.17 -2.15 4.23
N VAL A 147 2.18 -2.86 3.70
CA VAL A 147 0.77 -2.53 3.91
C VAL A 147 0.21 -3.46 4.98
N ALA A 148 0.17 -2.97 6.22
CA ALA A 148 -0.41 -3.65 7.36
C ALA A 148 -1.96 -3.59 7.35
N PRO A 149 -2.64 -4.49 8.08
CA PRO A 149 -4.04 -4.30 8.38
C PRO A 149 -4.21 -3.10 9.32
N THR A 150 -5.14 -2.21 9.03
CA THR A 150 -5.43 -1.04 9.87
C THR A 150 -6.78 -1.25 10.54
N GLY A 151 -6.81 -2.03 11.62
CA GLY A 151 -8.04 -2.31 12.38
C GLY A 151 -8.54 -1.07 13.12
N SER A 152 -8.28 -0.97 14.43
CA SER A 152 -8.83 0.12 15.25
C SER A 152 -8.43 1.53 14.79
N ILE A 153 -7.23 1.69 14.23
CA ILE A 153 -6.72 3.00 13.80
C ILE A 153 -7.46 3.57 12.59
N SER A 154 -8.06 2.73 11.72
CA SER A 154 -8.79 3.25 10.57
C SER A 154 -10.08 3.96 11.01
N TYR A 155 -10.73 3.49 12.08
CA TYR A 155 -11.90 4.18 12.64
C TYR A 155 -11.52 5.53 13.23
N LEU A 156 -10.38 5.62 13.94
CA LEU A 156 -9.88 6.89 14.48
C LEU A 156 -9.57 7.90 13.36
N SER A 157 -8.99 7.43 12.27
CA SER A 157 -8.67 8.28 11.11
C SER A 157 -9.85 8.50 10.17
N SER A 158 -11.04 7.97 10.47
CA SER A 158 -12.19 7.95 9.58
C SER A 158 -11.81 7.46 8.17
N CYS A 159 -11.34 6.23 8.06
CA CYS A 159 -10.88 5.60 6.82
C CYS A 159 -11.38 4.16 6.71
N THR A 160 -11.53 3.63 5.49
CA THR A 160 -11.69 2.19 5.29
C THR A 160 -10.37 1.45 5.61
N PRO A 161 -10.44 0.23 6.15
CA PRO A 161 -9.24 -0.48 6.62
C PRO A 161 -8.36 -0.90 5.45
N SER A 162 -7.07 -0.55 5.49
CA SER A 162 -6.04 -0.98 4.54
C SER A 162 -6.46 -0.79 3.08
N LEU A 163 -6.07 -1.70 2.19
CA LEU A 163 -6.52 -1.74 0.80
C LEU A 163 -7.80 -2.54 0.60
N GLN A 164 -8.24 -3.33 1.57
CA GLN A 164 -9.37 -4.24 1.42
C GLN A 164 -10.72 -3.51 1.30
N PRO A 165 -11.73 -4.15 0.68
CA PRO A 165 -13.09 -3.61 0.70
C PRO A 165 -13.67 -3.62 2.13
N VAL A 166 -14.76 -2.87 2.32
CA VAL A 166 -15.45 -2.85 3.62
C VAL A 166 -16.19 -4.16 3.78
N VAL A 167 -16.28 -4.67 5.00
CA VAL A 167 -17.05 -5.90 5.27
C VAL A 167 -18.56 -5.68 5.12
N ALA A 168 -19.03 -4.45 5.33
CA ALA A 168 -20.40 -4.01 5.12
C ALA A 168 -20.45 -2.47 4.95
N PRO A 169 -21.51 -1.91 4.32
CA PRO A 169 -21.74 -0.46 4.28
C PRO A 169 -21.84 0.19 5.67
N VAL A 170 -22.40 -0.55 6.63
CA VAL A 170 -22.44 -0.20 8.05
C VAL A 170 -21.96 -1.40 8.85
N GLU A 171 -20.76 -1.30 9.42
CA GLU A 171 -20.19 -2.36 10.24
C GLU A 171 -20.83 -2.37 11.62
N VAL A 172 -21.15 -3.57 12.12
CA VAL A 172 -21.67 -3.76 13.50
C VAL A 172 -20.57 -4.33 14.37
N ARG A 173 -20.12 -3.56 15.35
CA ARG A 173 -19.10 -3.98 16.32
C ARG A 173 -19.70 -4.20 17.69
N LYS A 174 -19.24 -5.22 18.41
CA LYS A 174 -19.61 -5.46 19.80
C LYS A 174 -18.52 -4.89 20.71
N GLU A 175 -18.87 -3.92 21.54
CA GLU A 175 -17.94 -3.27 22.47
C GLU A 175 -18.43 -3.45 23.92
N GLY A 176 -17.87 -4.45 24.60
CA GLY A 176 -18.11 -4.73 26.02
C GLY A 176 -19.56 -4.53 26.48
N ASN A 177 -19.72 -3.69 27.51
CA ASN A 177 -21.03 -3.33 28.07
C ASN A 177 -21.80 -2.29 27.25
N LEU A 178 -21.16 -1.61 26.29
CA LEU A 178 -21.82 -0.68 25.37
C LEU A 178 -22.76 -1.42 24.40
N GLY A 179 -22.60 -2.73 24.25
CA GLY A 179 -23.43 -3.54 23.37
C GLY A 179 -22.94 -3.44 21.93
N ARG A 180 -23.70 -2.76 21.06
CA ARG A 180 -23.41 -2.67 19.62
C ARG A 180 -23.12 -1.24 19.20
N ILE A 181 -22.06 -1.07 18.41
CA ILE A 181 -21.70 0.17 17.74
C ILE A 181 -21.86 -0.05 16.25
N TYR A 182 -22.51 0.92 15.59
CA TYR A 182 -22.71 0.94 14.15
C TYR A 182 -21.74 1.94 13.55
N VAL A 183 -20.85 1.46 12.67
CA VAL A 183 -19.80 2.26 12.07
C VAL A 183 -20.06 2.35 10.56
N PRO A 184 -20.61 3.47 10.07
CA PRO A 184 -20.80 3.66 8.63
C PRO A 184 -19.46 3.73 7.91
N ALA A 185 -19.41 3.24 6.67
CA ALA A 185 -18.26 3.35 5.80
C ALA A 185 -17.89 4.83 5.53
N TYR A 186 -16.66 5.06 5.08
CA TYR A 186 -16.08 6.39 4.89
C TYR A 186 -16.97 7.30 4.02
N GLN A 187 -17.46 8.39 4.60
CA GLN A 187 -18.30 9.38 3.91
C GLN A 187 -19.48 8.77 3.13
N ILE A 188 -20.05 7.66 3.61
CA ILE A 188 -21.18 7.03 2.95
C ILE A 188 -22.42 7.94 2.95
N ASN A 189 -23.07 8.05 1.80
CA ASN A 189 -24.28 8.84 1.58
C ASN A 189 -25.14 8.18 0.47
N GLN A 190 -26.28 8.79 0.11
CA GLN A 190 -27.19 8.23 -0.88
C GLN A 190 -26.58 8.13 -2.30
N GLU A 191 -25.64 9.01 -2.66
CA GLU A 191 -25.03 9.08 -3.99
C GLU A 191 -23.95 8.00 -4.17
N ASN A 192 -23.23 7.68 -3.08
CA ASN A 192 -22.12 6.72 -3.13
C ASN A 192 -22.41 5.35 -2.49
N TYR A 193 -23.59 5.15 -1.91
CA TYR A 193 -23.99 3.90 -1.26
C TYR A 193 -23.79 2.68 -2.18
N ALA A 194 -24.13 2.80 -3.47
CA ALA A 194 -24.01 1.72 -4.44
C ALA A 194 -22.58 1.17 -4.57
N TYR A 195 -21.55 1.99 -4.32
CA TYR A 195 -20.15 1.58 -4.40
C TYR A 195 -19.68 0.84 -3.14
N TYR A 196 -20.44 0.91 -2.04
CA TYR A 196 -20.20 0.13 -0.81
C TYR A 196 -21.13 -1.06 -0.66
N GLU A 197 -22.23 -1.11 -1.43
CA GLU A 197 -23.35 -2.04 -1.24
C GLU A 197 -22.88 -3.49 -1.15
N ARG A 198 -21.95 -3.89 -2.02
CA ARG A 198 -21.31 -5.20 -1.98
C ARG A 198 -20.14 -5.16 -1.00
N GLY A 199 -20.36 -5.75 0.17
CA GLY A 199 -19.31 -6.01 1.15
C GLY A 199 -18.26 -6.98 0.62
N ALA A 200 -17.19 -7.14 1.38
CA ALA A 200 -16.06 -7.97 1.01
C ALA A 200 -16.45 -9.43 0.69
N TYR A 201 -17.46 -9.97 1.37
CA TYR A 201 -17.95 -11.34 1.16
C TYR A 201 -18.73 -11.50 -0.15
N GLU A 202 -19.58 -10.53 -0.48
CA GLU A 202 -20.36 -10.50 -1.72
C GLU A 202 -19.50 -10.15 -2.95
N MET A 203 -18.40 -9.44 -2.72
CA MET A 203 -17.40 -9.14 -3.73
C MET A 203 -16.54 -10.36 -4.07
N GLY A 204 -16.21 -11.14 -3.05
CA GLY A 204 -15.37 -12.32 -3.17
C GLY A 204 -13.88 -12.01 -3.30
N PRO A 205 -13.05 -13.07 -3.42
CA PRO A 205 -11.60 -12.97 -3.32
C PRO A 205 -10.91 -12.37 -4.55
N GLU A 206 -11.46 -12.58 -5.75
CA GLU A 206 -10.77 -12.25 -7.01
C GLU A 206 -10.46 -10.74 -7.15
N PRO A 207 -11.40 -9.80 -6.91
CA PRO A 207 -11.10 -8.37 -6.94
C PRO A 207 -10.00 -7.96 -5.95
N ILE A 208 -9.99 -8.56 -4.77
CA ILE A 208 -9.00 -8.29 -3.72
C ILE A 208 -7.61 -8.72 -4.19
N ILE A 209 -7.51 -9.91 -4.78
CA ILE A 209 -6.25 -10.43 -5.35
C ILE A 209 -5.76 -9.50 -6.46
N LYS A 210 -6.61 -9.03 -7.37
CA LYS A 210 -6.22 -8.12 -8.46
C LYS A 210 -5.69 -6.78 -7.95
N ILE A 211 -6.35 -6.19 -6.96
CA ILE A 211 -5.92 -4.93 -6.33
C ILE A 211 -4.57 -5.10 -5.64
N VAL A 212 -4.41 -6.15 -4.84
CA VAL A 212 -3.16 -6.42 -4.13
C VAL A 212 -2.04 -6.76 -5.12
N ALA A 213 -2.31 -7.51 -6.18
CA ALA A 213 -1.34 -7.81 -7.23
C ALA A 213 -0.88 -6.54 -7.97
N ALA A 214 -1.76 -5.55 -8.19
CA ALA A 214 -1.38 -4.26 -8.75
C ALA A 214 -0.46 -3.47 -7.79
N ALA A 215 -0.83 -3.39 -6.51
CA ALA A 215 -0.01 -2.70 -5.51
C ALA A 215 1.35 -3.38 -5.24
N GLN A 216 1.38 -4.71 -5.15
CA GLN A 216 2.54 -5.50 -4.73
C GLN A 216 3.74 -5.37 -5.67
N LYS A 217 3.55 -5.03 -6.95
CA LYS A 217 4.65 -4.71 -7.89
C LYS A 217 5.55 -3.59 -7.39
N HIS A 218 5.00 -2.72 -6.55
CA HIS A 218 5.64 -1.50 -6.07
C HIS A 218 5.96 -1.53 -4.57
N VAL A 219 5.47 -2.52 -3.83
CA VAL A 219 5.75 -2.73 -2.41
C VAL A 219 6.92 -3.70 -2.27
N ASP A 220 8.01 -3.26 -1.63
CA ASP A 220 9.25 -4.04 -1.48
C ASP A 220 9.18 -5.11 -0.38
N GLN A 221 8.22 -5.02 0.53
CA GLN A 221 7.92 -6.06 1.52
C GLN A 221 6.62 -6.80 1.13
N ALA A 222 5.57 -6.67 1.95
CA ALA A 222 4.35 -7.43 1.81
C ALA A 222 3.11 -6.58 2.07
N ILE A 223 1.99 -7.08 1.56
CA ILE A 223 0.65 -6.55 1.79
C ILE A 223 -0.15 -7.61 2.54
N SER A 224 -0.75 -7.23 3.66
CA SER A 224 -1.71 -8.08 4.37
C SER A 224 -2.96 -8.27 3.51
N LEU A 225 -3.27 -9.52 3.16
CA LEU A 225 -4.39 -9.88 2.31
C LEU A 225 -5.31 -10.86 3.04
N THR A 226 -6.56 -10.46 3.18
CA THR A 226 -7.63 -11.33 3.72
C THR A 226 -8.54 -11.75 2.57
N LEU A 227 -8.73 -13.06 2.40
CA LEU A 227 -9.71 -13.60 1.46
C LEU A 227 -11.06 -13.71 2.16
N PHE A 228 -12.04 -12.95 1.69
CA PHE A 228 -13.41 -13.02 2.19
C PHE A 228 -14.20 -14.00 1.34
N MET A 229 -14.77 -15.02 2.01
CA MET A 229 -15.56 -16.07 1.37
C MET A 229 -16.82 -16.35 2.17
N THR A 230 -17.88 -16.74 1.49
CA THR A 230 -19.15 -17.12 2.13
C THR A 230 -19.08 -18.54 2.69
N ASP A 231 -20.07 -18.90 3.50
CA ASP A 231 -20.23 -20.26 4.05
C ASP A 231 -20.50 -21.33 2.97
N GLN A 232 -20.84 -20.92 1.76
CA GLN A 232 -21.03 -21.80 0.60
C GLN A 232 -19.71 -22.16 -0.11
N ALA A 233 -18.59 -21.54 0.25
CA ALA A 233 -17.31 -21.78 -0.41
C ALA A 233 -16.77 -23.18 -0.12
N THR A 234 -16.35 -23.90 -1.17
CA THR A 234 -15.74 -25.22 -1.02
C THR A 234 -14.24 -25.14 -0.81
N THR A 235 -13.61 -26.22 -0.34
CA THR A 235 -12.14 -26.34 -0.28
C THR A 235 -11.48 -26.17 -1.66
N ARG A 236 -12.19 -26.50 -2.74
CA ARG A 236 -11.71 -26.29 -4.11
C ARG A 236 -11.72 -24.81 -4.49
N ASP A 237 -12.70 -24.05 -4.03
CA ASP A 237 -12.77 -22.61 -4.29
C ASP A 237 -11.67 -21.87 -3.53
N LEU A 238 -11.42 -22.26 -2.27
CA LEU A 238 -10.26 -21.80 -1.50
C LEU A 238 -8.95 -22.07 -2.24
N ASN A 239 -8.72 -23.32 -2.68
CA ASN A 239 -7.51 -23.68 -3.43
C ASN A 239 -7.37 -22.90 -4.73
N ARG A 240 -8.47 -22.61 -5.43
CA ARG A 240 -8.42 -21.82 -6.67
C ARG A 240 -7.91 -20.40 -6.40
N SER A 241 -8.36 -19.77 -5.31
CA SER A 241 -7.90 -18.43 -4.93
C SER A 241 -6.43 -18.37 -4.52
N TYR A 242 -5.83 -19.47 -4.05
CA TYR A 242 -4.39 -19.51 -3.75
C TYR A 242 -3.50 -19.71 -4.98
N ILE A 243 -4.05 -20.16 -6.12
CA ILE A 243 -3.28 -20.53 -7.31
C ILE A 243 -3.31 -19.43 -8.39
N GLN A 244 -4.37 -18.63 -8.45
CA GLN A 244 -4.55 -17.54 -9.44
C GLN A 244 -3.55 -16.40 -9.26
#